data_AF-A0A8S9NAF7-F1
#
_entry.id   AF-A0A8S9NAF7-F1
#
_cell.length_a   1.000
_cell.length_b   1.000
_cell.length_c   1.000
_cell.angle_alpha   90.00
_cell.angle_beta   90.00
_cell.angle_gamma   90.00
#
_symmetry.space_group_name_H-M   'P 1'
#
loop_
_entity.id
_entity.type
_entity.pdbx_description
1 polymer ?
#
loop_
_entity_poly.entity_id
_entity_poly.type
_entity_poly.pdbx_seq_one_letter_code
_entity_poly.pdbx_strand_id
1 'polypeptide(L)'
;MFSSGSQLQLPSVTNLQVDSVNFPPSVISPASSNPLFLGGAGVRGIDVLGDKFVIITFFGVYLDPVAVPLLSVKWKGKTTEELMESVPFFREVVTGASLHHLLT
;
A
#
# COMPACT_ATOMS: atom_id res chain seq x y z
N MET A 1 -17.51 -15.02 23.78
CA MET A 1 -18.20 -13.97 22.99
C MET A 1 -17.15 -12.96 22.58
N PHE A 2 -16.60 -13.06 21.36
CA PHE A 2 -15.66 -12.05 20.86
C PHE A 2 -16.48 -10.91 20.26
N SER A 3 -16.33 -9.72 20.85
CA SER A 3 -17.01 -8.51 20.44
C SER A 3 -16.67 -8.20 18.98
N SER A 4 -17.70 -8.15 18.14
CA SER A 4 -17.62 -7.69 16.75
C SER A 4 -17.38 -6.17 16.76
N GLY A 5 -16.18 -5.75 17.13
CA GLY A 5 -15.68 -4.42 16.81
C GLY A 5 -15.68 -4.31 15.28
N SER A 6 -16.41 -3.33 14.76
CA SER A 6 -16.64 -3.07 13.34
C SER A 6 -15.38 -3.32 12.50
N GLN A 7 -15.32 -4.47 11.83
CA GLN A 7 -14.23 -4.74 10.88
C GLN A 7 -14.38 -3.76 9.73
N LEU A 8 -13.37 -2.92 9.50
CA LEU A 8 -13.34 -2.05 8.34
C LEU A 8 -13.36 -2.93 7.08
N GLN A 9 -14.27 -2.61 6.16
CA GLN A 9 -14.41 -3.35 4.90
C GLN A 9 -13.14 -3.18 4.07
N LEU A 10 -12.63 -4.27 3.48
CA LEU A 10 -11.49 -4.19 2.57
C LEU A 10 -11.86 -3.33 1.34
N PRO A 11 -10.96 -2.42 0.92
CA PRO A 11 -11.10 -1.73 -0.35
C PRO A 11 -11.20 -2.72 -1.53
N SER A 12 -12.04 -2.40 -2.50
CA SER A 12 -12.10 -3.15 -3.76
C SER A 12 -10.87 -2.80 -4.61
N VAL A 13 -9.91 -3.73 -4.68
CA VAL A 13 -8.70 -3.62 -5.49
C VAL A 13 -8.51 -4.88 -6.33
N THR A 14 -7.76 -4.76 -7.43
CA THR A 14 -7.43 -5.89 -8.32
C THR A 14 -6.13 -6.55 -7.89
N ASN A 15 -5.91 -7.80 -8.31
CA ASN A 15 -4.57 -8.39 -8.27
C ASN A 15 -3.61 -7.65 -9.23
N LEU A 16 -2.31 -7.79 -9.00
CA LEU A 16 -1.27 -7.31 -9.91
C LEU A 16 -0.37 -8.47 -10.34
N GLN A 17 -0.27 -8.69 -11.66
CA GLN A 17 0.70 -9.60 -12.25
C GLN A 17 1.99 -8.83 -12.54
N VAL A 18 3.09 -9.22 -11.91
CA VAL A 18 4.42 -8.67 -12.16
C VAL A 18 5.30 -9.79 -12.68
N ASP A 19 5.52 -9.79 -13.99
CA ASP A 19 6.22 -10.86 -14.72
C ASP A 19 5.61 -12.24 -14.41
N SER A 20 6.32 -13.12 -13.70
CA SER A 20 5.86 -14.46 -13.31
C SER A 20 5.14 -14.52 -11.95
N VAL A 21 5.08 -13.42 -11.20
CA VAL A 21 4.52 -13.37 -9.84
C VAL A 21 3.16 -12.68 -9.82
N ASN A 22 2.15 -13.35 -9.28
CA ASN A 22 0.83 -12.78 -9.05
C ASN A 22 0.68 -12.32 -7.59
N PHE A 23 0.44 -11.02 -7.40
CA PHE A 23 0.13 -10.44 -6.10
C PHE A 23 -1.40 -10.36 -5.93
N PRO A 24 -2.01 -11.14 -5.03
CA PRO A 24 -3.45 -11.15 -4.82
C PRO A 24 -3.95 -9.82 -4.24
N PRO A 25 -5.24 -9.47 -4.42
CA PRO A 25 -5.80 -8.20 -3.95
C PRO A 25 -5.81 -8.08 -2.42
N SER A 26 -5.73 -9.20 -1.69
CA SER A 26 -5.68 -9.24 -0.24
C SER A 26 -4.85 -10.41 0.27
N VAL A 27 -4.24 -10.22 1.44
CA VAL A 27 -3.50 -11.25 2.20
C VAL A 27 -3.85 -11.14 3.69
N ILE A 28 -3.66 -12.23 4.44
CA ILE A 28 -3.74 -12.23 5.89
C ILE A 28 -2.34 -12.07 6.46
N SER A 29 -2.13 -11.07 7.30
CA SER A 29 -0.83 -10.83 7.94
C SER A 29 -0.50 -11.99 8.90
N PRO A 30 0.67 -12.64 8.79
CA PRO A 30 1.09 -13.65 9.76
C PRO A 30 1.40 -13.04 11.14
N ALA A 31 1.67 -11.73 11.21
CA ALA A 31 2.00 -11.04 12.45
C ALA A 31 0.76 -10.62 13.26
N SER A 32 -0.34 -10.24 12.60
CA SER A 32 -1.54 -9.71 13.25
C SER A 32 -2.82 -10.50 12.98
N SER A 33 -2.82 -11.43 12.03
CA SER A 33 -4.02 -12.09 11.48
C SER A 33 -5.04 -11.14 10.85
N ASN A 34 -4.71 -9.86 10.69
CA ASN A 34 -5.58 -8.89 10.01
C ASN A 34 -5.50 -9.08 8.49
N PRO A 35 -6.62 -8.87 7.77
CA PRO A 35 -6.60 -8.78 6.33
C PRO A 35 -5.99 -7.44 5.89
N LEU A 36 -5.11 -7.48 4.90
CA LEU A 36 -4.50 -6.33 4.25
C LEU A 36 -4.93 -6.28 2.79
N PHE A 37 -4.98 -5.10 2.19
CA PHE A 37 -5.26 -4.93 0.75
C PHE A 37 -3.98 -4.56 -0.02
N LEU A 38 -3.91 -4.94 -1.29
CA LEU A 38 -2.78 -4.62 -2.16
C LEU A 38 -2.79 -3.12 -2.51
N GLY A 39 -1.76 -2.39 -2.05
CA GLY A 39 -1.54 -0.98 -2.40
C GLY A 39 -0.74 -0.81 -3.69
N GLY A 40 0.17 -1.73 -4.00
CA GLY A 40 0.95 -1.73 -5.23
C GLY A 40 1.96 -2.87 -5.29
N ALA A 41 2.51 -3.14 -6.46
CA ALA A 41 3.54 -4.15 -6.68
C ALA A 41 4.54 -3.69 -7.75
N GLY A 42 5.75 -4.24 -7.72
CA GLY A 42 6.80 -3.86 -8.66
C GLY A 42 8.03 -4.75 -8.60
N VAL A 43 9.08 -4.30 -9.28
CA VAL A 43 10.38 -4.97 -9.34
C VAL A 43 11.47 -4.10 -8.75
N ARG A 44 12.46 -4.74 -8.13
CA ARG A 44 13.73 -4.13 -7.79
C ARG A 44 14.84 -4.89 -8.49
N GLY A 45 15.75 -4.17 -9.11
CA GLY A 45 16.86 -4.73 -9.87
C GLY A 45 18.07 -3.82 -9.87
N ILE A 46 19.08 -4.23 -10.64
CA ILE A 46 20.34 -3.49 -10.85
C ILE A 46 20.64 -3.41 -12.34
N ASP A 47 21.23 -2.30 -12.77
CA ASP A 47 21.80 -2.18 -14.10
C ASP A 47 23.17 -2.86 -14.12
N VAL A 48 23.28 -3.92 -14.92
CA VAL A 48 24.52 -4.63 -15.16
C VAL A 48 25.09 -4.11 -16.47
N LEU A 49 26.31 -3.58 -16.42
CA LEU A 49 27.07 -3.07 -17.59
C LEU A 49 26.39 -1.93 -18.37
N GLY A 50 25.38 -1.28 -17.80
CA GLY A 50 24.74 -0.09 -18.36
C GLY A 50 23.76 -0.34 -19.52
N ASP A 51 23.60 -1.60 -19.95
CA ASP A 51 22.73 -2.00 -21.06
C ASP A 51 21.68 -3.06 -20.66
N LYS A 52 21.81 -3.66 -19.47
CA LYS A 52 20.91 -4.72 -19.01
C LYS A 52 20.42 -4.50 -17.58
N PHE A 53 19.12 -4.25 -17.43
CA PHE A 53 18.46 -4.29 -16.12
C PHE A 53 18.18 -5.74 -15.69
N VAL A 54 18.76 -6.16 -14.57
CA VAL A 54 18.56 -7.48 -13.98
C VAL A 54 17.64 -7.37 -12.78
N ILE A 55 16.45 -7.98 -12.87
CA ILE A 55 15.49 -8.07 -11.76
C ILE A 55 16.05 -9.00 -10.69
N ILE A 56 16.08 -8.52 -9.45
CA ILE A 56 16.50 -9.29 -8.28
C ILE A 56 15.27 -9.72 -7.47
N THR A 57 14.26 -8.85 -7.35
CA THR A 57 13.11 -9.09 -6.49
C THR A 57 11.83 -8.54 -7.09
N PHE A 58 10.76 -9.33 -6.98
CA PHE A 58 9.39 -8.88 -7.14
C PHE A 58 8.83 -8.55 -5.76
N PHE A 59 8.23 -7.39 -5.57
CA PHE A 59 7.70 -6.97 -4.26
C PHE A 59 6.27 -6.46 -4.38
N GLY A 60 5.48 -6.71 -3.34
CA GLY A 60 4.13 -6.20 -3.16
C GLY A 60 4.02 -5.47 -1.83
N VAL A 61 3.35 -4.33 -1.83
CA VAL A 61 3.08 -3.52 -0.64
C VAL A 61 1.61 -3.67 -0.29
N TYR A 62 1.35 -4.14 0.93
CA TYR A 62 0.00 -4.34 1.45
C TYR A 62 -0.25 -3.39 2.61
N LEU A 63 -1.45 -2.80 2.66
CA LEU A 63 -1.83 -1.80 3.63
C LEU A 63 -3.05 -2.27 4.44
N ASP A 64 -3.15 -1.78 5.67
CA ASP A 64 -4.33 -1.98 6.50
C ASP A 64 -5.52 -1.19 5.92
N PRO A 65 -6.74 -1.75 5.87
CA PRO A 65 -7.94 -1.04 5.39
C PRO A 65 -8.16 0.35 6.01
N VAL A 66 -7.71 0.59 7.25
CA VAL A 66 -7.81 1.89 7.91
C VAL A 66 -6.96 2.98 7.25
N ALA A 67 -5.96 2.61 6.45
CA ALA A 67 -5.10 3.58 5.77
C ALA A 67 -5.88 4.47 4.78
N VAL A 68 -6.90 3.91 4.10
CA VAL A 68 -7.69 4.65 3.12
C VAL A 68 -8.42 5.86 3.73
N PRO A 69 -9.26 5.71 4.77
CA PRO A 69 -9.93 6.86 5.39
C PRO A 69 -8.94 7.84 6.03
N LEU A 70 -7.84 7.37 6.63
CA LEU A 70 -6.85 8.25 7.25
C LEU A 70 -6.11 9.13 6.24
N LEU A 71 -5.63 8.55 5.13
CA LEU A 71 -4.96 9.30 4.07
C LEU A 71 -5.93 10.21 3.31
N SER A 72 -7.20 9.80 3.18
CA SER A 72 -8.22 10.57 2.47
C SER A 72 -8.51 11.94 3.09
N VAL A 73 -8.19 12.17 4.36
CA VAL A 73 -8.37 13.48 5.01
C VAL A 73 -7.57 14.57 4.29
N LYS A 74 -6.36 14.25 3.83
CA LYS A 74 -5.43 15.20 3.23
C LYS A 74 -5.21 14.98 1.73
N TRP A 75 -5.21 13.72 1.30
CA TRP A 75 -4.74 13.34 -0.04
C TRP A 75 -5.87 13.08 -1.03
N LYS A 76 -7.13 13.08 -0.58
CA LYS A 76 -8.28 12.87 -1.46
C LYS A 76 -8.37 13.99 -2.50
N GLY A 77 -8.60 13.61 -3.75
CA GLY A 77 -8.75 14.54 -4.88
C GLY A 77 -7.43 14.95 -5.54
N LYS A 78 -6.27 14.53 -4.99
CA LYS A 78 -4.99 14.65 -5.67
C LYS A 78 -4.87 13.68 -6.85
N THR A 79 -4.22 14.11 -7.93
CA THR A 79 -3.94 13.23 -9.07
C THR A 79 -2.82 12.25 -8.74
N THR A 80 -2.71 11.20 -9.54
CA THR A 80 -1.62 10.22 -9.40
C THR A 80 -0.25 10.87 -9.47
N GLU A 81 -0.07 11.82 -10.38
CA GLU A 81 1.20 12.55 -10.59
C GLU A 81 1.53 13.42 -9.39
N GLU A 82 0.54 14.12 -8.83
CA GLU A 82 0.72 14.92 -7.62
C GLU A 82 1.12 14.04 -6.41
N LEU A 83 0.55 12.85 -6.29
CA LEU A 83 0.90 11.91 -5.22
C LEU A 83 2.27 11.27 -5.44
N MET A 84 2.62 10.94 -6.69
CA MET A 84 3.88 10.31 -7.07
C MET A 84 5.09 11.21 -6.77
N GLU A 85 4.95 12.52 -6.98
CA GLU A 85 6.00 13.50 -6.69
C GLU A 85 5.99 13.97 -5.21
N SER A 86 5.00 13.53 -4.43
CA SER A 86 4.82 13.99 -3.04
C SER A 86 5.58 13.09 -2.04
N VAL A 87 6.80 13.50 -1.69
CA VAL A 87 7.53 12.90 -0.56
C VAL A 87 6.70 12.89 0.74
N PRO A 88 5.93 13.94 1.10
CA PRO A 88 5.10 13.89 2.31
C PRO A 88 3.97 12.85 2.25
N PHE A 89 3.42 12.54 1.07
CA PHE A 89 2.42 11.47 0.93
C PHE A 89 3.03 10.11 1.28
N PHE A 90 4.15 9.76 0.65
CA PHE A 90 4.83 8.49 0.95
C PHE A 90 5.31 8.42 2.39
N ARG A 91 5.73 9.55 2.99
CA ARG A 91 6.06 9.59 4.42
C ARG A 91 4.87 9.18 5.27
N GLU A 92 3.68 9.72 5.02
CA GLU A 92 2.47 9.35 5.78
C GLU A 92 2.04 7.90 5.51
N VAL A 93 2.26 7.35 4.31
CA VAL A 93 2.04 5.93 4.02
C VAL A 93 2.99 5.05 4.88
N VAL A 94 4.26 5.44 5.00
CA VAL A 94 5.28 4.67 5.73
C VAL A 94 5.14 4.78 7.24
N THR A 95 4.92 6.00 7.76
CA THR A 95 4.83 6.23 9.22
C THR A 95 3.44 5.99 9.78
N GLY A 96 2.45 5.79 8.90
CA GLY A 96 1.04 5.92 9.24
C GLY A 96 0.62 7.38 9.34
N ALA A 97 -0.58 7.69 8.84
CA ALA A 97 -1.20 8.99 9.03
C ALA A 97 -1.67 9.13 10.49
N SER A 98 -1.22 10.18 11.17
CA SER A 98 -1.54 10.44 12.57
C SER A 98 -2.87 11.18 12.70
N LEU A 99 -3.71 10.75 13.64
CA LEU A 99 -5.02 11.36 13.95
C LEU A 99 -4.93 12.82 14.44
N HIS A 100 -3.72 13.35 14.71
CA HIS A 100 -3.54 14.69 15.25
C HIS A 100 -4.08 15.82 14.35
N HIS A 101 -4.30 15.57 13.06
CA HIS A 101 -4.86 16.56 12.14
C HIS A 101 -6.42 16.65 12.17
N LEU A 102 -7.09 15.78 12.95
CA LEU A 102 -8.56 15.76 13.12
C LEU A 102 -9.04 16.48 14.40
N LEU A 103 -8.12 17.02 15.22
CA LEU A 103 -8.43 17.66 16.51
C LEU A 103 -8.00 19.13 16.62
N THR A 104 -7.74 19.80 15.49
CA THR A 104 -7.46 21.24 15.39
C THR A 104 -8.24 21.82 14.23
#